data_AF-A0A4R2DJX8-F1
#
_entry.id   AF-A0A4R2DJX8-F1
#
_cell.length_a   1.000
_cell.length_b   1.000
_cell.length_c   1.000
_cell.angle_alpha   90.00
_cell.angle_beta   90.00
_cell.angle_gamma   90.00
#
_symmetry.space_group_name_H-M   'P 1'
#
loop_
_entity.id
_entity.type
_entity.pdbx_description
1 polymer ?
#
loop_
_entity_poly.entity_id
_entity_poly.type
_entity_poly.pdbx_seq_one_letter_code
_entity_poly.pdbx_strand_id
1 'polypeptide(L)'
;MTAPTTIERAAQLARYGNALTGLAAGDAWGYQVEFRTYAAMPAYPVPAPVGEWIISDDTQMTLALHDALVEVTDFDDITEVTETIVRHFILWQLDPDNNRRLYGVAVEPASRGPLVRRRWRARIRRLWCRDAPGAGGVRP
;
A
#
# COMPACT_ATOMS: atom_id res chain seq x y z
N MET A 1 31.47 -10.00 -1.66
CA MET A 1 30.47 -9.05 -1.11
C MET A 1 30.29 -9.40 0.35
N THR A 2 30.71 -8.55 1.28
CA THR A 2 30.57 -8.80 2.73
C THR A 2 29.11 -8.65 3.13
N ALA A 3 28.62 -9.56 3.97
CA ALA A 3 27.25 -9.49 4.48
C ALA A 3 27.06 -8.22 5.32
N PRO A 4 25.90 -7.53 5.22
CA PRO A 4 25.65 -6.33 6.01
C PRO A 4 25.68 -6.63 7.51
N THR A 5 26.22 -5.70 8.27
CA THR A 5 26.19 -5.73 9.74
C THR A 5 24.74 -5.65 10.24
N THR A 6 24.51 -6.08 11.47
CA THR A 6 23.17 -6.00 12.10
C THR A 6 22.60 -4.59 12.10
N ILE A 7 23.45 -3.57 12.29
CA ILE A 7 23.05 -2.16 12.30
C ILE A 7 22.64 -1.71 10.89
N GLU A 8 23.41 -2.06 9.87
CA GLU A 8 23.08 -1.74 8.47
C GLU A 8 21.78 -2.39 8.03
N ARG A 9 21.57 -3.66 8.41
CA ARG A 9 20.32 -4.37 8.14
C ARG A 9 19.12 -3.71 8.81
N ALA A 10 19.24 -3.29 10.08
CA ALA A 10 18.18 -2.59 10.79
C ALA A 10 17.83 -1.25 10.12
N ALA A 11 18.84 -0.46 9.75
CA ALA A 11 18.64 0.79 9.04
C ALA A 11 17.99 0.58 7.66
N GLN A 12 18.38 -0.47 6.93
CA GLN A 12 17.79 -0.80 5.64
C GLN A 12 16.31 -1.22 5.77
N LEU A 13 15.98 -2.02 6.78
CA LEU A 13 14.60 -2.39 7.09
C LEU A 13 13.75 -1.16 7.44
N ALA A 14 14.28 -0.23 8.23
CA ALA A 14 13.59 1.02 8.56
C ALA A 14 13.33 1.88 7.30
N ARG A 15 14.33 2.03 6.42
CA ARG A 15 14.15 2.75 5.14
C ARG A 15 13.08 2.08 4.27
N TYR A 16 13.08 0.76 4.21
CA TYR A 16 12.10 0.00 3.46
C TYR A 16 10.67 0.17 4.02
N GLY A 17 10.51 0.08 5.34
CA GLY A 17 9.24 0.34 6.02
C GLY A 17 8.73 1.78 5.80
N ASN A 18 9.64 2.76 5.86
CA ASN A 18 9.33 4.15 5.57
C ASN A 18 8.92 4.38 4.11
N ALA A 19 9.56 3.68 3.15
CA ALA A 19 9.19 3.77 1.74
C ALA A 19 7.78 3.25 1.49
N LEU A 20 7.43 2.07 2.02
CA LEU A 20 6.08 1.51 1.90
C LEU A 20 5.04 2.38 2.62
N THR A 21 5.40 2.96 3.77
CA THR A 21 4.54 3.87 4.53
C THR A 21 4.28 5.16 3.76
N GLY A 22 5.33 5.79 3.21
CA GLY A 22 5.23 7.00 2.41
C GLY A 22 4.44 6.80 1.13
N LEU A 23 4.59 5.64 0.47
CA LEU A 23 3.80 5.25 -0.70
C LEU A 23 2.31 5.18 -0.37
N ALA A 24 1.93 4.42 0.68
CA ALA A 24 0.54 4.27 1.07
C ALA A 24 -0.08 5.59 1.55
N ALA A 25 0.70 6.41 2.26
CA ALA A 25 0.28 7.74 2.70
C ALA A 25 0.06 8.69 1.53
N GLY A 26 0.98 8.72 0.56
CA GLY A 26 0.90 9.57 -0.63
C GLY A 26 -0.27 9.18 -1.53
N ASP A 27 -0.45 7.89 -1.76
CA ASP A 27 -1.60 7.33 -2.48
C ASP A 27 -2.92 7.76 -1.83
N ALA A 28 -3.11 7.49 -0.53
CA ALA A 28 -4.35 7.86 0.16
C ALA A 28 -4.60 9.39 0.18
N TRP A 29 -3.53 10.19 0.24
CA TRP A 29 -3.64 11.65 0.17
C TRP A 29 -4.08 12.11 -1.23
N GLY A 30 -3.57 11.50 -2.29
CA GLY A 30 -3.96 11.79 -3.68
C GLY A 30 -5.35 11.25 -4.03
N TYR A 31 -5.71 10.09 -3.49
CA TYR A 31 -6.96 9.38 -3.79
C TYR A 31 -8.21 10.24 -3.54
N GLN A 32 -8.23 11.07 -2.49
CA GLN A 32 -9.36 11.94 -2.15
C GLN A 32 -9.68 13.02 -3.21
N VAL A 33 -8.69 13.33 -4.06
CA VAL A 33 -8.80 14.30 -5.17
C VAL A 33 -8.65 13.64 -6.54
N GLU A 34 -8.41 12.34 -6.58
CA GLU A 34 -8.29 11.57 -7.81
C GLU A 34 -9.63 11.63 -8.60
N PHE A 35 -9.50 11.85 -9.91
CA PHE A 35 -10.57 12.14 -10.88
C PHE A 35 -11.30 13.48 -10.71
N ARG A 36 -10.79 14.40 -9.89
CA ARG A 36 -11.22 15.81 -9.97
C ARG A 36 -10.61 16.45 -11.21
N THR A 37 -11.41 17.25 -11.91
CA THR A 37 -10.85 18.15 -12.93
C THR A 37 -9.94 19.17 -12.26
N TYR A 38 -8.99 19.71 -13.01
CA TYR A 38 -8.07 20.73 -12.48
C TYR A 38 -8.83 21.95 -11.93
N ALA A 39 -9.93 22.34 -12.59
CA ALA A 39 -10.79 23.43 -12.13
C ALA A 39 -11.54 23.14 -10.81
N ALA A 40 -11.74 21.86 -10.47
CA ALA A 40 -12.41 21.42 -9.24
C ALA A 40 -11.41 20.98 -8.15
N MET A 41 -10.12 21.18 -8.38
CA MET A 41 -9.07 20.79 -7.43
C MET A 41 -9.06 21.77 -6.24
N PRO A 42 -8.94 21.29 -4.99
CA PRO A 42 -8.81 22.18 -3.84
C PRO A 42 -7.53 23.02 -3.96
N ALA A 43 -7.52 24.15 -3.24
CA ALA A 43 -6.34 25.00 -3.16
C ALA A 43 -5.12 24.20 -2.68
N TYR A 44 -3.96 24.51 -3.26
CA TYR A 44 -2.70 23.90 -2.83
C TYR A 44 -2.21 24.54 -1.52
N PRO A 45 -1.67 23.75 -0.57
CA PRO A 45 -1.56 22.30 -0.60
C PRO A 45 -2.90 21.61 -0.32
N VAL A 46 -3.13 20.46 -0.98
CA VAL A 46 -4.29 19.61 -0.70
C VAL A 46 -4.22 19.18 0.78
N PRO A 47 -5.28 19.38 1.57
CA PRO A 47 -5.26 18.99 2.98
C PRO A 47 -5.20 17.46 3.15
N ALA A 48 -4.72 17.02 4.31
CA ALA A 48 -4.72 15.60 4.66
C ALA A 48 -6.17 15.06 4.70
N PRO A 49 -6.40 13.79 4.29
CA PRO A 49 -7.72 13.17 4.45
C PRO A 49 -8.17 13.18 5.91
N VAL A 50 -9.43 13.58 6.13
CA VAL A 50 -10.05 13.55 7.47
C VAL A 50 -10.58 12.14 7.74
N GLY A 51 -10.24 11.58 8.90
CA GLY A 51 -10.72 10.27 9.32
C GLY A 51 -9.92 9.12 8.71
N GLU A 52 -10.60 8.18 8.05
CA GLU A 52 -9.98 6.97 7.51
C GLU A 52 -9.25 7.24 6.19
N TRP A 53 -7.98 6.84 6.12
CA TRP A 53 -7.17 6.96 4.91
C TRP A 53 -7.40 5.73 4.03
N ILE A 54 -8.04 5.95 2.89
CA ILE A 54 -8.36 4.90 1.92
C ILE A 54 -7.26 4.88 0.87
N ILE A 55 -6.62 3.72 0.73
CA ILE A 55 -5.63 3.48 -0.33
C ILE A 55 -6.31 3.03 -1.63
N SER A 56 -5.68 3.33 -2.76
CA SER A 56 -6.14 2.95 -4.10
C SER A 56 -5.53 1.61 -4.53
N ASP A 57 -5.74 1.27 -5.81
CA ASP A 57 -5.08 0.18 -6.50
C ASP A 57 -3.55 0.33 -6.56
N ASP A 58 -2.99 1.56 -6.57
CA ASP A 58 -1.54 1.79 -6.57
C ASP A 58 -0.85 1.11 -5.38
N THR A 59 -1.35 1.34 -4.16
CA THR A 59 -0.80 0.69 -2.97
C THR A 59 -1.06 -0.82 -2.97
N GLN A 60 -2.23 -1.27 -3.43
CA GLN A 60 -2.56 -2.69 -3.41
C GLN A 60 -1.71 -3.49 -4.39
N MET A 61 -1.50 -2.98 -5.61
CA MET A 61 -0.61 -3.58 -6.60
C MET A 61 0.84 -3.55 -6.14
N THR A 62 1.28 -2.47 -5.48
CA THR A 62 2.63 -2.40 -4.90
C THR A 62 2.85 -3.50 -3.85
N LEU A 63 1.86 -3.75 -3.00
CA LEU A 63 1.95 -4.83 -2.00
C LEU A 63 1.91 -6.23 -2.65
N ALA A 64 1.13 -6.41 -3.73
CA ALA A 64 1.14 -7.65 -4.51
C ALA A 64 2.51 -7.87 -5.18
N LEU A 65 3.13 -6.81 -5.70
CA LEU A 65 4.49 -6.86 -6.24
C LEU A 65 5.51 -7.22 -5.15
N HIS A 66 5.40 -6.63 -3.95
CA HIS A 66 6.26 -7.00 -2.84
C HIS A 66 6.17 -8.49 -2.51
N ASP A 67 4.95 -9.03 -2.39
CA ASP A 67 4.73 -10.46 -2.12
C ASP A 67 5.35 -11.34 -3.20
N ALA A 68 5.20 -10.96 -4.47
CA ALA A 68 5.83 -11.67 -5.59
C ALA A 68 7.34 -11.72 -5.45
N LEU A 69 7.99 -10.57 -5.18
CA LEU A 69 9.45 -10.50 -5.08
C LEU A 69 10.01 -11.20 -3.84
N VAL A 70 9.20 -11.41 -2.79
CA VAL A 70 9.59 -12.21 -1.62
C VAL A 70 9.56 -13.71 -1.93
N GLU A 71 8.73 -14.15 -2.89
CA GLU A 71 8.63 -15.55 -3.31
C GLU A 71 9.73 -15.97 -4.31
N VAL A 72 10.30 -15.02 -5.06
CA VAL A 72 11.40 -15.27 -6.02
C VAL A 72 12.64 -15.78 -5.28
N THR A 73 13.19 -16.89 -5.78
CA THR A 73 14.40 -17.51 -5.23
C THR A 73 15.65 -17.19 -6.03
N ASP A 74 15.53 -17.00 -7.34
CA ASP A 74 16.59 -16.56 -8.23
C ASP A 74 16.16 -15.31 -9.03
N PHE A 75 16.81 -14.18 -8.76
CA PHE A 75 16.52 -12.93 -9.48
C PHE A 75 17.15 -12.88 -10.87
N ASP A 76 18.10 -13.77 -11.19
CA ASP A 76 18.69 -13.87 -12.52
C ASP A 76 17.78 -14.71 -13.47
N ASP A 77 16.87 -15.53 -12.93
CA ASP A 77 15.81 -16.16 -13.70
C ASP A 77 14.65 -15.17 -13.94
N ILE A 78 14.77 -14.41 -15.02
CA ILE A 78 13.75 -13.45 -15.44
C ILE A 78 12.39 -14.12 -15.70
N THR A 79 12.36 -15.41 -16.05
CA THR A 79 11.10 -16.14 -16.25
C THR A 79 10.41 -16.36 -14.91
N GLU A 80 11.14 -16.86 -13.90
CA GLU A 80 10.63 -17.03 -12.53
C GLU A 80 10.09 -15.70 -11.98
N VAL A 81 10.88 -14.63 -12.09
CA VAL A 81 10.49 -13.28 -11.64
C VAL A 81 9.20 -12.85 -12.32
N THR A 82 9.12 -12.96 -13.64
CA THR A 82 7.97 -12.51 -14.42
C THR A 82 6.72 -13.32 -14.10
N GLU A 83 6.81 -14.64 -14.08
CA GLU A 83 5.68 -15.52 -13.78
C GLU A 83 5.13 -15.28 -12.37
N THR A 84 6.02 -15.07 -11.40
CA THR A 84 5.63 -14.79 -10.02
C THR A 84 4.91 -13.44 -9.91
N ILE A 85 5.42 -12.38 -10.54
CA ILE A 85 4.77 -11.06 -10.58
C ILE A 85 3.38 -11.16 -11.24
N VAL A 86 3.30 -11.80 -12.40
CA VAL A 86 2.03 -11.97 -13.14
C VAL A 86 1.02 -12.74 -12.30
N ARG A 87 1.43 -13.82 -11.64
CA ARG A 87 0.57 -14.60 -10.75
C ARG A 87 -0.03 -13.73 -9.65
N HIS A 88 0.78 -12.93 -8.96
CA HIS A 88 0.31 -12.07 -7.87
C HIS A 88 -0.58 -10.93 -8.35
N PHE A 89 -0.31 -10.35 -9.52
CA PHE A 89 -1.20 -9.36 -10.10
C PHE A 89 -2.55 -9.95 -10.50
N ILE A 90 -2.58 -11.16 -11.07
CA ILE A 90 -3.83 -11.87 -11.36
C ILE A 90 -4.58 -12.18 -10.06
N LEU A 91 -3.89 -12.68 -9.03
CA LEU A 91 -4.52 -12.94 -7.73
C LEU A 91 -5.10 -11.68 -7.10
N TRP A 92 -4.38 -10.55 -7.16
CA TRP A 92 -4.89 -9.25 -6.73
C TRP A 92 -6.10 -8.79 -7.56
N GLN A 93 -6.04 -8.94 -8.89
CA GLN A 93 -7.14 -8.57 -9.79
C GLN A 93 -8.43 -9.34 -9.46
N LEU A 94 -8.28 -10.62 -9.08
CA LEU A 94 -9.36 -11.53 -8.73
C LEU A 94 -9.79 -11.43 -7.25
N ASP A 95 -9.06 -10.68 -6.42
CA ASP A 95 -9.36 -10.55 -5.00
C ASP A 95 -10.72 -9.83 -4.80
N PRO A 96 -11.69 -10.43 -4.10
CA PRO A 96 -12.99 -9.79 -3.84
C PRO A 96 -12.87 -8.50 -2.99
N ASP A 97 -11.75 -8.34 -2.28
CA ASP A 97 -11.42 -7.15 -1.48
C ASP A 97 -10.81 -6.03 -2.33
N ASN A 98 -10.53 -6.28 -3.61
CA ASN A 98 -10.07 -5.26 -4.54
C ASN A 98 -11.19 -4.24 -4.82
N ASN A 99 -10.94 -2.98 -4.48
CA ASN A 99 -11.86 -1.86 -4.62
C ASN A 99 -11.65 -1.05 -5.91
N ARG A 100 -11.05 -1.67 -6.94
CA ARG A 100 -10.82 -1.18 -8.31
C ARG A 100 -11.41 0.21 -8.57
N ARG A 101 -10.55 1.23 -8.70
CA ARG A 101 -10.95 2.49 -9.31
C ARG A 101 -10.44 2.56 -10.74
N LEU A 102 -10.85 1.59 -11.57
CA LEU A 102 -10.73 1.75 -13.02
C LEU A 102 -11.67 2.87 -13.46
N TYR A 103 -11.11 3.89 -14.12
CA TYR A 103 -11.79 4.95 -14.88
C TYR A 103 -13.32 5.02 -14.75
N GLY A 104 -13.82 5.94 -13.91
CA GLY A 104 -15.15 6.53 -14.10
C GLY A 104 -16.37 5.86 -13.45
N VAL A 105 -16.24 4.79 -12.66
CA VAL A 105 -17.38 4.27 -11.89
C VAL A 105 -17.15 4.48 -10.39
N ALA A 106 -17.93 5.38 -9.78
CA ALA A 106 -18.04 5.47 -8.33
C ALA A 106 -18.69 4.19 -7.81
N VAL A 107 -17.89 3.24 -7.32
CA VAL A 107 -18.43 2.08 -6.61
C VAL A 107 -18.69 2.55 -5.18
N GLU A 108 -19.96 2.55 -4.76
CA GLU A 108 -20.33 2.98 -3.41
C GLU A 108 -19.55 2.21 -2.32
N PRO A 109 -19.03 2.88 -1.26
CA PRO A 109 -18.28 2.24 -0.18
C PRO A 109 -19.07 1.22 0.66
N ALA A 110 -20.39 1.16 0.46
CA ALA A 110 -21.36 0.48 1.32
C ALA A 110 -21.65 -0.97 0.93
N SER A 111 -21.30 -1.42 -0.28
CA SER A 111 -21.79 -2.69 -0.82
C SER A 111 -20.89 -3.92 -0.55
N ARG A 112 -19.80 -3.79 0.22
CA ARG A 112 -18.93 -4.94 0.58
C ARG A 112 -18.60 -5.00 2.08
N GLY A 113 -18.80 -6.18 2.66
CA GLY A 113 -18.97 -6.42 4.09
C GLY A 113 -17.74 -6.21 5.00
N PRO A 114 -17.93 -6.20 6.34
CA PRO A 114 -16.94 -5.78 7.35
C PRO A 114 -15.71 -6.69 7.57
N LEU A 115 -15.64 -7.86 6.92
CA LEU A 115 -14.47 -8.76 6.96
C LEU A 115 -13.37 -8.33 5.96
N VAL A 116 -13.79 -7.79 4.81
CA VAL A 116 -13.03 -7.35 3.64
C VAL A 116 -12.04 -6.23 3.97
N ARG A 117 -12.48 -5.29 4.81
CA ARG A 117 -11.67 -4.17 5.29
C ARG A 117 -10.50 -4.60 6.21
N ARG A 118 -10.41 -5.85 6.65
CA ARG A 118 -9.48 -6.27 7.74
C ARG A 118 -8.15 -6.81 7.24
N ARG A 119 -8.07 -7.46 6.07
CA ARG A 119 -6.84 -8.10 5.58
C ARG A 119 -5.76 -7.07 5.21
N TRP A 120 -6.12 -6.07 4.40
CA TRP A 120 -5.23 -4.98 4.02
C TRP A 120 -4.91 -4.05 5.21
N ARG A 121 -5.90 -3.71 6.06
CA ARG A 121 -5.65 -2.97 7.31
C ARG A 121 -4.70 -3.70 8.25
N ALA A 122 -4.81 -5.02 8.39
CA ALA A 122 -3.90 -5.78 9.25
C ALA A 122 -2.48 -5.85 8.66
N ARG A 123 -2.37 -5.85 7.32
CA ARG A 123 -1.09 -5.82 6.60
C ARG A 123 -0.38 -4.47 6.73
N ILE A 124 -1.13 -3.39 6.50
CA ILE A 124 -0.65 -2.01 6.67
C ILE A 124 -0.41 -1.70 8.15
N ARG A 125 -1.29 -2.11 9.09
CA ARG A 125 -1.00 -1.97 10.53
C ARG A 125 0.24 -2.73 10.96
N ARG A 126 0.56 -3.88 10.37
CA ARG A 126 1.83 -4.57 10.65
C ARG A 126 3.04 -3.80 10.14
N LEU A 127 2.89 -3.07 9.03
CA LEU A 127 3.91 -2.17 8.49
C LEU A 127 4.01 -0.86 9.29
N TRP A 128 2.89 -0.28 9.74
CA TRP A 128 2.82 0.99 10.48
C TRP A 128 3.05 0.86 12.00
N CYS A 129 2.69 -0.26 12.64
CA CYS A 129 2.81 -0.42 14.10
C CYS A 129 4.12 -1.09 14.55
N ARG A 130 4.97 -1.60 13.64
CA ARG A 130 6.29 -2.13 14.04
C ARG A 130 7.28 -1.02 14.41
N ASP A 131 7.05 0.21 13.96
CA ASP A 131 7.94 1.36 14.18
C ASP A 131 7.33 2.43 15.10
N ALA A 132 6.39 2.09 15.98
CA ALA A 132 5.92 3.03 17.01
C ALA A 132 6.82 2.91 18.27
N PRO A 133 7.81 3.80 18.48
CA PRO A 133 8.46 3.90 19.78
C PRO A 133 7.45 4.47 20.78
N GLY A 134 7.05 3.65 21.76
CA GLY A 134 6.40 4.11 22.98
C GLY A 134 4.98 4.66 22.79
N ALA A 135 4.00 3.90 23.27
CA ALA A 135 2.66 4.40 23.52
C ALA A 135 2.69 5.56 24.53
N GLY A 136 2.70 6.79 24.02
CA GLY A 136 2.34 8.01 24.75
C GLY A 136 1.09 8.57 24.11
N GLY A 137 -0.08 8.16 24.61
CA GLY A 137 -1.35 8.48 23.99
C GLY A 137 -1.71 9.96 24.06
N VAL A 138 -2.38 10.45 23.02
CA VAL A 138 -3.42 11.47 23.09
C VAL A 138 -4.41 11.20 21.94
N ARG A 139 -5.68 10.93 22.28
CA ARG A 139 -6.82 11.06 21.37
C ARG A 139 -7.28 12.52 21.38
N PRO A 140 -7.83 13.00 20.26
CA PRO A 140 -9.26 13.28 20.24
C PRO A 140 -10.02 12.27 19.36
#